data_AF-A0A1E7L9Q8-F1
#
_entry.id   AF-A0A1E7L9Q8-F1
#
_cell.length_a   1.000
_cell.length_b   1.000
_cell.length_c   1.000
_cell.angle_alpha   90.00
_cell.angle_beta   90.00
_cell.angle_gamma   90.00
#
_symmetry.space_group_name_H-M   'P 1'
#
loop_
_entity.id
_entity.type
_entity.pdbx_description
1 polymer ?
#
loop_
_entity_poly.entity_id
_entity_poly.type
_entity_poly.pdbx_seq_one_letter_code
_entity_poly.pdbx_strand_id
1 'polypeptide(L)'
;MSTPEFQHWQSLTVRRPDDVRTKRGGPVPLTWQMEKHTEHHDRLANNALPADFKFEVERGDAGDALACLALRESMRRDIEHERGGRIREAAELGATWQQVADALDVTPDEARDLLRAWAAGQHHLYRRDVERAQDNPVGLTPEQYAAVLALLDRDDDEAVPARQERGSAPTGGLGL
;
A
#
# COMPACT_ATOMS: atom_id res chain seq x y z
N MET A 1 12.22 15.52 12.79
CA MET A 1 11.47 16.78 12.60
C MET A 1 10.18 16.46 11.87
N SER A 2 9.02 16.80 12.44
CA SER A 2 7.73 16.61 11.76
C SER A 2 7.56 17.63 10.63
N THR A 3 7.01 17.21 9.49
CA THR A 3 6.67 18.14 8.41
C THR A 3 5.40 18.94 8.74
N PRO A 4 5.19 20.13 8.16
CA PRO A 4 3.92 20.87 8.32
C PRO A 4 2.68 20.06 7.90
N GLU A 5 2.84 19.16 6.93
CA GLU A 5 1.78 18.27 6.48
C GLU A 5 1.44 17.20 7.53
N PHE A 6 2.46 16.65 8.21
CA PHE A 6 2.25 15.75 9.34
C PHE A 6 1.50 16.42 10.49
N GLN A 7 1.87 17.65 10.84
CA GLN A 7 1.20 18.40 11.91
C GLN A 7 -0.26 18.72 11.57
N HIS A 8 -0.53 19.07 10.31
CA HIS A 8 -1.89 19.25 9.83
C HIS A 8 -2.69 17.95 9.88
N TRP A 9 -2.12 16.83 9.42
CA TRP A 9 -2.74 15.51 9.52
C TRP A 9 -3.08 15.16 10.97
N GLN A 10 -2.14 15.38 11.89
CA GLN A 10 -2.31 15.07 13.30
C GLN A 10 -3.49 15.83 13.92
N SER A 11 -3.74 17.08 13.53
CA SER A 11 -4.86 17.87 14.08
C SER A 11 -6.25 17.50 13.55
N LEU A 12 -6.36 16.72 12.47
CA LEU A 12 -7.66 16.36 11.90
C LEU A 12 -8.43 15.38 12.79
N THR A 13 -9.73 15.58 12.97
CA THR A 13 -10.58 14.56 13.59
C THR A 13 -10.96 13.50 12.55
N VAL A 14 -10.68 12.23 12.85
CA VAL A 14 -11.05 11.11 11.98
C VAL A 14 -12.36 10.51 12.48
N ARG A 15 -13.41 10.54 11.64
CA ARG A 15 -14.73 9.94 11.93
C ARG A 15 -15.10 8.84 10.94
N ARG A 16 -14.56 8.90 9.73
CA ARG A 16 -14.75 7.90 8.66
C ARG A 16 -13.43 7.66 7.93
N PRO A 17 -13.28 6.51 7.24
CA PRO A 17 -12.07 6.19 6.49
C PRO A 17 -11.69 7.27 5.47
N ASP A 18 -12.68 7.90 4.83
CA ASP A 18 -12.44 8.92 3.81
C ASP A 18 -11.90 10.25 4.37
N ASP A 19 -11.89 10.44 5.71
CA ASP A 19 -11.22 11.58 6.35
C ASP A 19 -9.69 11.41 6.34
N VAL A 20 -9.19 10.21 6.06
CA VAL A 20 -7.76 9.86 6.05
C VAL A 20 -7.14 10.24 4.71
N ARG A 21 -7.01 11.55 4.48
CA ARG A 21 -6.46 12.14 3.25
C ARG A 21 -5.46 13.25 3.57
N THR A 22 -4.46 13.41 2.72
CA THR A 22 -3.58 14.58 2.77
C THR A 22 -4.35 15.84 2.38
N LYS A 23 -3.78 17.02 2.64
CA LYS A 23 -4.40 18.30 2.25
C LYS A 23 -4.70 18.40 0.75
N ARG A 24 -3.93 17.67 -0.08
CA ARG A 24 -4.11 17.60 -1.54
C ARG A 24 -5.10 16.52 -1.98
N GLY A 25 -5.75 15.83 -1.04
CA GLY A 25 -6.68 14.73 -1.31
C GLY A 25 -6.00 13.38 -1.61
N GLY A 26 -4.68 13.28 -1.43
CA GLY A 26 -3.92 12.05 -1.65
C GLY A 26 -3.97 11.08 -0.46
N PRO A 27 -3.42 9.87 -0.61
CA PRO A 27 -3.33 8.90 0.49
C PRO A 27 -2.40 9.39 1.60
N VAL A 28 -2.78 9.16 2.85
CA VAL A 28 -1.92 9.42 4.02
C VAL A 28 -0.94 8.25 4.15
N PRO A 29 0.37 8.47 4.40
CA PRO A 29 1.31 7.38 4.61
C PRO A 29 0.85 6.42 5.73
N LEU A 30 0.95 5.11 5.51
CA LEU A 30 0.51 4.10 6.48
C LEU A 30 1.17 4.27 7.86
N THR A 31 2.42 4.72 7.91
CA THR A 31 3.11 5.02 9.18
C THR A 31 2.40 6.11 9.98
N TRP A 32 1.94 7.18 9.32
CA TRP A 32 1.20 8.26 9.97
C TRP A 32 -0.20 7.85 10.40
N GLN A 33 -0.84 6.95 9.64
CA GLN A 33 -2.13 6.35 10.03
C GLN A 33 -1.96 5.49 11.29
N MET A 34 -0.89 4.69 11.34
CA MET A 34 -0.58 3.80 12.47
C MET A 34 -0.20 4.57 13.73
N GLU A 35 0.60 5.63 13.61
CA GLU A 35 0.94 6.51 14.74
C GLU A 35 -0.33 7.08 15.38
N LYS A 36 -1.21 7.66 14.56
CA LYS A 36 -2.48 8.21 15.05
C LYS A 36 -3.42 7.14 15.60
N HIS A 37 -3.44 5.95 14.99
CA HIS A 37 -4.20 4.80 15.51
C HIS A 37 -3.72 4.41 16.90
N THR A 38 -2.39 4.37 17.10
CA THR A 38 -1.76 4.06 18.37
C THR A 38 -2.15 5.07 19.45
N GLU A 39 -2.12 6.37 19.14
CA GLU A 39 -2.53 7.42 20.10
C GLU A 39 -3.98 7.26 20.59
N HIS A 40 -4.94 7.02 19.67
CA HIS A 40 -6.33 6.75 20.05
C HIS A 40 -6.48 5.42 20.81
N HIS A 41 -5.72 4.40 20.42
CA HIS A 41 -5.75 3.09 21.06
C HIS A 41 -5.20 3.14 22.49
N ASP A 42 -4.12 3.89 22.73
CA ASP A 42 -3.51 4.06 24.06
C ASP A 42 -4.48 4.74 25.03
N ARG A 43 -5.20 5.78 24.57
CA ARG A 43 -6.28 6.40 25.36
C ARG A 43 -7.38 5.40 25.72
N LEU A 44 -7.81 4.56 24.78
CA LEU A 44 -8.80 3.52 25.07
C LEU A 44 -8.25 2.45 26.02
N ALA A 45 -7.00 2.04 25.87
CA ALA A 45 -6.35 1.07 26.77
C ALA A 45 -6.26 1.61 28.20
N ASN A 46 -6.03 2.91 28.34
CA ASN A 46 -6.05 3.58 29.64
C ASN A 46 -7.41 3.41 30.36
N ASN A 47 -8.54 3.18 29.69
CA ASN A 47 -9.83 2.96 30.38
C ASN A 47 -9.85 1.72 31.29
N ALA A 48 -8.92 0.77 31.10
CA ALA A 48 -8.78 -0.40 31.97
C ALA A 48 -8.01 -0.11 33.28
N LEU A 49 -7.32 1.03 33.39
CA LEU A 49 -6.58 1.38 34.58
C LEU A 49 -7.53 1.87 35.70
N PRO A 50 -7.18 1.65 36.98
CA PRO A 50 -7.95 2.17 38.11
C PRO A 50 -8.15 3.69 38.07
N ALA A 51 -9.25 4.17 38.67
CA ALA A 51 -9.53 5.61 38.75
C ALA A 51 -8.47 6.38 39.57
N ASP A 52 -7.80 5.72 40.50
CA ASP A 52 -6.73 6.22 41.37
C ASP A 52 -5.32 5.92 40.83
N PHE A 53 -5.18 5.69 39.52
CA PHE A 53 -3.88 5.43 38.91
C PHE A 53 -2.91 6.59 39.18
N LYS A 54 -1.70 6.24 39.64
CA LYS A 54 -0.70 7.18 40.20
C LYS A 54 -0.11 8.20 39.22
N PHE A 55 -0.32 8.01 37.92
CA PHE A 55 0.18 8.91 36.89
C PHE A 55 -0.98 9.54 36.12
N GLU A 56 -0.81 10.78 35.68
CA GLU A 56 -1.75 11.42 34.79
C GLU A 56 -1.76 10.71 33.44
N VAL A 57 -2.96 10.34 32.99
CA VAL A 57 -3.18 9.57 31.76
C VAL A 57 -4.46 10.05 31.09
N GLU A 58 -4.41 10.20 29.78
CA GLU A 58 -5.60 10.49 28.98
C GLU A 58 -6.45 9.23 28.85
N ARG A 59 -7.74 9.34 29.19
CA ARG A 59 -8.73 8.27 29.06
C ARG A 59 -9.50 8.45 27.75
N GLY A 60 -9.80 7.33 27.09
CA GLY A 60 -10.42 7.34 25.77
C GLY A 60 -11.94 7.52 25.83
N ASP A 61 -12.48 8.20 24.82
CA ASP A 61 -13.91 8.40 24.65
C ASP A 61 -14.47 7.66 23.42
N ALA A 62 -15.75 7.89 23.10
CA ALA A 62 -16.38 7.30 21.92
C ALA A 62 -15.73 7.78 20.60
N GLY A 63 -15.17 8.99 20.58
CA GLY A 63 -14.43 9.53 19.45
C GLY A 63 -13.14 8.75 19.19
N ASP A 64 -12.40 8.37 20.22
CA ASP A 64 -11.23 7.50 20.08
C ASP A 64 -11.59 6.14 19.49
N ALA A 65 -12.68 5.53 19.95
CA ALA A 65 -13.16 4.25 19.42
C ALA A 65 -13.52 4.34 17.93
N LEU A 66 -14.25 5.40 17.54
CA LEU A 66 -14.61 5.63 16.14
C LEU A 66 -13.39 5.95 15.27
N ALA A 67 -12.44 6.73 15.78
CA ALA A 67 -11.21 7.03 15.07
C ALA A 67 -10.38 5.75 14.83
N CYS A 68 -10.25 4.86 15.83
CA CYS A 68 -9.60 3.57 15.65
C CYS A 68 -10.26 2.72 14.56
N LEU A 69 -11.59 2.66 14.52
CA LEU A 69 -12.32 1.91 13.48
C LEU A 69 -12.07 2.50 12.08
N ALA A 70 -12.20 3.81 11.95
CA ALA A 70 -12.00 4.51 10.69
C ALA A 70 -10.56 4.38 10.16
N LEU A 71 -9.56 4.50 11.03
CA LEU A 71 -8.15 4.34 10.67
C LEU A 71 -7.84 2.91 10.24
N ARG A 72 -8.35 1.90 10.94
CA ARG A 72 -8.16 0.49 10.56
C ARG A 72 -8.79 0.17 9.22
N GLU A 73 -10.01 0.65 8.98
CA GLU A 73 -10.69 0.46 7.71
C GLU A 73 -9.99 1.22 6.56
N SER A 74 -9.44 2.42 6.83
CA SER A 74 -8.60 3.13 5.86
C SER A 74 -7.35 2.32 5.51
N MET A 75 -6.57 1.88 6.50
CA MET A 75 -5.37 1.07 6.29
C MET A 75 -5.69 -0.23 5.53
N ARG A 76 -6.81 -0.90 5.88
CA ARG A 76 -7.27 -2.09 5.16
C ARG A 76 -7.53 -1.79 3.68
N ARG A 77 -8.24 -0.70 3.37
CA ARG A 77 -8.52 -0.29 1.98
C ARG A 77 -7.24 0.02 1.21
N ASP A 78 -6.29 0.70 1.84
CA ASP A 78 -5.01 1.05 1.22
C ASP A 78 -4.18 -0.22 0.92
N ILE A 79 -4.08 -1.14 1.88
CA ILE A 79 -3.37 -2.42 1.70
C ILE A 79 -4.02 -3.27 0.59
N GLU A 80 -5.35 -3.38 0.57
CA GLU A 80 -6.06 -4.14 -0.47
C GLU A 80 -5.90 -3.49 -1.85
N HIS A 81 -5.84 -2.16 -1.95
CA HIS A 81 -5.64 -1.47 -3.22
C HIS A 81 -4.26 -1.75 -3.84
N GLU A 82 -3.24 -1.94 -3.00
CA GLU A 82 -1.87 -2.26 -3.43
C GLU A 82 -1.64 -3.75 -3.68
N ARG A 83 -2.55 -4.63 -3.25
CA ARG A 83 -2.35 -6.09 -3.25
C ARG A 83 -1.95 -6.64 -4.62
N GLY A 84 -2.65 -6.26 -5.68
CA GLY A 84 -2.28 -6.68 -7.04
C GLY A 84 -0.94 -6.13 -7.53
N GLY A 85 -0.55 -4.93 -7.07
CA GLY A 85 0.77 -4.36 -7.34
C GLY A 85 1.90 -5.16 -6.69
N ARG A 86 1.67 -5.69 -5.48
CA ARG A 86 2.62 -6.59 -4.79
C ARG A 86 2.72 -7.96 -5.45
N ILE A 87 1.60 -8.49 -5.97
CA ILE A 87 1.62 -9.73 -6.77
C ILE A 87 2.50 -9.53 -8.02
N ARG A 88 2.32 -8.41 -8.74
CA ARG A 88 3.17 -8.09 -9.91
C ARG A 88 4.65 -8.04 -9.52
N GLU A 89 4.98 -7.30 -8.47
CA GLU A 89 6.36 -7.15 -7.98
C GLU A 89 6.98 -8.51 -7.63
N ALA A 90 6.26 -9.37 -6.91
CA ALA A 90 6.72 -10.71 -6.58
C ALA A 90 6.97 -11.57 -7.83
N ALA A 91 6.04 -11.57 -8.80
CA ALA A 91 6.20 -12.31 -10.05
C ALA A 91 7.39 -11.80 -10.86
N GLU A 92 7.56 -10.48 -11.00
CA GLU A 92 8.72 -9.86 -11.69
C GLU A 92 10.06 -10.19 -11.03
N LEU A 93 10.06 -10.44 -9.71
CA LEU A 93 11.22 -10.88 -8.94
C LEU A 93 11.43 -12.40 -8.94
N GLY A 94 10.62 -13.15 -9.68
CA GLY A 94 10.80 -14.60 -9.88
C GLY A 94 10.00 -15.50 -8.95
N ALA A 95 9.07 -14.96 -8.15
CA ALA A 95 8.14 -15.80 -7.42
C ALA A 95 7.24 -16.60 -8.38
N THR A 96 7.03 -17.86 -8.04
CA THR A 96 6.04 -18.73 -8.70
C THR A 96 4.62 -18.36 -8.27
N TRP A 97 3.60 -18.73 -9.05
CA TRP A 97 2.21 -18.48 -8.66
C TRP A 97 1.83 -19.23 -7.39
N GLN A 98 2.37 -20.43 -7.17
CA GLN A 98 2.16 -21.16 -5.92
C GLN A 98 2.73 -20.40 -4.71
N GLN A 99 3.94 -19.83 -4.80
CA GLN A 99 4.51 -19.03 -3.70
C GLN A 99 3.70 -17.77 -3.41
N VAL A 100 3.18 -17.12 -4.45
CA VAL A 100 2.30 -15.96 -4.28
C VAL A 100 0.98 -16.37 -3.60
N ALA A 101 0.39 -17.47 -4.04
CA ALA A 101 -0.85 -18.02 -3.51
C ALA A 101 -0.69 -18.38 -2.02
N ASP A 102 0.37 -19.10 -1.66
CA ASP A 102 0.70 -19.47 -0.28
C ASP A 102 0.89 -18.24 0.61
N ALA A 103 1.59 -17.20 0.12
CA ALA A 103 1.82 -15.97 0.87
C ALA A 103 0.53 -15.16 1.13
N LEU A 104 -0.48 -15.35 0.29
CA LEU A 104 -1.76 -14.66 0.37
C LEU A 104 -2.87 -15.52 1.00
N ASP A 105 -2.58 -16.79 1.31
CA ASP A 105 -3.55 -17.80 1.76
C ASP A 105 -4.75 -17.93 0.82
N VAL A 106 -4.46 -18.06 -0.48
CA VAL A 106 -5.45 -18.21 -1.57
C VAL A 106 -4.96 -19.26 -2.58
N THR A 107 -5.76 -19.54 -3.60
CA THR A 107 -5.34 -20.35 -4.75
C THR A 107 -4.55 -19.54 -5.79
N PRO A 108 -3.73 -20.19 -6.64
CA PRO A 108 -3.05 -19.51 -7.76
C PRO A 108 -4.01 -18.74 -8.68
N ASP A 109 -5.19 -19.28 -8.95
CA ASP A 109 -6.20 -18.64 -9.79
C ASP A 109 -6.78 -17.37 -9.13
N GLU A 110 -7.05 -17.40 -7.83
CA GLU A 110 -7.45 -16.21 -7.08
C GLU A 110 -6.35 -15.13 -7.09
N ALA A 111 -5.08 -15.53 -6.98
CA ALA A 111 -3.97 -14.59 -7.10
C ALA A 111 -3.87 -13.97 -8.51
N ARG A 112 -4.10 -14.76 -9.57
CA ARG A 112 -4.18 -14.25 -10.95
C ARG A 112 -5.36 -13.29 -11.13
N ASP A 113 -6.51 -13.59 -10.55
CA ASP A 113 -7.69 -12.73 -10.59
C ASP A 113 -7.44 -11.37 -9.92
N LEU A 114 -6.76 -11.38 -8.76
CA LEU A 114 -6.34 -10.17 -8.07
C LEU A 114 -5.39 -9.32 -8.94
N LEU A 115 -4.39 -9.94 -9.57
CA LEU A 115 -3.47 -9.22 -10.47
C LEU A 115 -4.21 -8.65 -11.68
N ARG A 116 -5.11 -9.42 -12.29
CA ARG A 116 -5.90 -8.99 -13.45
C ARG A 116 -6.79 -7.80 -13.12
N ALA A 117 -7.51 -7.86 -12.00
CA ALA A 117 -8.37 -6.76 -11.56
C ALA A 117 -7.57 -5.47 -11.29
N TRP A 118 -6.43 -5.59 -10.63
CA TRP A 118 -5.54 -4.47 -10.38
C TRP A 118 -4.99 -3.88 -11.69
N ALA A 119 -4.50 -4.71 -12.60
CA ALA A 119 -3.94 -4.26 -13.88
C ALA A 119 -4.99 -3.50 -14.71
N ALA A 120 -6.22 -4.01 -14.75
CA ALA A 120 -7.33 -3.35 -15.43
C ALA A 120 -7.66 -1.99 -14.79
N GLY A 121 -7.67 -1.91 -13.46
CA GLY A 121 -7.87 -0.66 -12.72
C GLY A 121 -6.79 0.38 -13.02
N GLN A 122 -5.52 -0.03 -13.01
CA GLN A 122 -4.40 0.88 -13.32
C GLN A 122 -4.42 1.34 -14.78
N HIS A 123 -4.76 0.45 -15.72
CA HIS A 123 -4.88 0.83 -17.13
C HIS A 123 -6.07 1.79 -17.37
N HIS A 124 -7.18 1.59 -16.65
CA HIS A 124 -8.31 2.50 -16.67
C HIS A 124 -7.94 3.91 -16.16
N LEU A 125 -7.17 4.00 -15.06
CA LEU A 125 -6.67 5.28 -14.55
C LEU A 125 -5.82 6.01 -15.59
N TYR A 126 -4.87 5.29 -16.20
CA TYR A 126 -4.00 5.85 -17.24
C TYR A 126 -4.82 6.41 -18.40
N ARG A 127 -5.78 5.61 -18.91
CA ARG A 127 -6.67 6.03 -20.00
C ARG A 127 -7.46 7.28 -19.65
N ARG A 128 -8.04 7.35 -18.45
CA ARG A 128 -8.82 8.50 -18.00
C ARG A 128 -7.99 9.78 -17.93
N ASP A 129 -6.75 9.69 -17.48
CA ASP A 129 -5.88 10.84 -17.36
C ASP A 129 -5.35 11.30 -18.73
N VAL A 130 -5.10 10.36 -19.66
CA VAL A 130 -4.83 10.66 -21.08
C VAL A 130 -6.02 11.34 -21.75
N GLU A 131 -7.25 10.82 -21.55
CA GLU A 131 -8.48 11.43 -22.08
C GLU A 131 -8.70 12.86 -21.54
N ARG A 132 -8.18 13.17 -20.34
CA ARG A 132 -8.21 14.50 -19.72
C ARG A 132 -7.00 15.38 -20.07
N ALA A 133 -6.11 14.91 -20.95
CA ALA A 133 -4.88 15.60 -21.32
C ALA A 133 -4.03 16.04 -20.10
N GLN A 134 -3.91 15.18 -19.08
CA GLN A 134 -2.99 15.44 -17.98
C GLN A 134 -1.55 15.22 -18.42
N ASP A 135 -0.64 16.11 -18.01
CA ASP A 135 0.77 16.08 -18.41
C ASP A 135 1.51 14.82 -17.94
N ASN A 136 1.04 14.19 -16.85
CA ASN A 136 1.62 12.96 -16.29
C ASN A 136 0.50 11.98 -15.90
N PRO A 137 -0.04 11.22 -16.87
CA PRO A 137 -1.06 10.22 -16.60
C PRO A 137 -0.55 9.17 -15.61
N VAL A 138 -1.38 8.83 -14.62
CA VAL A 138 -1.04 7.84 -13.59
C VAL A 138 -1.64 6.49 -13.95
N GLY A 139 -0.92 5.40 -13.68
CA GLY A 139 -1.37 4.03 -13.91
C GLY A 139 -0.48 3.29 -14.91
N LEU A 140 -1.00 2.22 -15.52
CA LEU A 140 -0.26 1.40 -16.48
C LEU A 140 -0.49 1.90 -17.91
N THR A 141 0.60 2.19 -18.62
CA THR A 141 0.55 2.40 -20.07
C THR A 141 0.04 1.13 -20.78
N PRO A 142 -0.38 1.21 -22.06
CA PRO A 142 -0.79 0.03 -22.82
C PRO A 142 0.26 -1.09 -22.83
N GLU A 143 1.54 -0.74 -22.97
CA GLU A 143 2.65 -1.68 -23.02
C GLU A 143 2.89 -2.34 -21.66
N GLN A 144 2.83 -1.55 -20.58
CA GLN A 144 2.96 -2.07 -19.22
C GLN A 144 1.78 -2.97 -18.85
N TYR A 145 0.56 -2.59 -19.26
CA TYR A 145 -0.63 -3.42 -19.05
C TYR A 145 -0.50 -4.76 -19.79
N ALA A 146 -0.07 -4.75 -21.05
CA ALA A 146 0.19 -5.97 -21.82
C ALA A 146 1.27 -6.86 -21.18
N ALA A 147 2.35 -6.25 -20.66
CA ALA A 147 3.40 -6.99 -19.95
C ALA A 147 2.88 -7.67 -18.68
N VAL A 148 1.98 -7.03 -17.93
CA VAL A 148 1.35 -7.63 -16.76
C VAL A 148 0.40 -8.77 -17.16
N LEU A 149 -0.37 -8.62 -18.24
CA LEU A 149 -1.23 -9.70 -18.71
C LEU A 149 -0.44 -10.94 -19.12
N ALA A 150 0.74 -10.78 -19.72
CA ALA A 150 1.61 -11.90 -20.07
C ALA A 150 2.11 -12.70 -18.85
N LEU A 151 2.12 -12.11 -17.64
CA LEU A 151 2.46 -12.85 -16.41
C LEU A 151 1.36 -13.86 -16.04
N LEU A 152 0.10 -13.58 -16.40
CA LEU A 152 -1.05 -14.43 -16.06
C LEU A 152 -1.01 -15.78 -16.77
N ASP A 153 -0.39 -15.84 -17.95
CA ASP A 153 -0.35 -17.02 -18.81
C ASP A 153 0.74 -18.03 -18.41
N ARG A 154 1.49 -17.77 -17.34
CA ARG A 154 2.58 -18.63 -16.84
C ARG A 154 2.03 -19.80 -16.03
N ASP A 155 2.73 -20.93 -16.09
CA ASP A 155 2.42 -22.11 -15.27
C ASP A 155 2.69 -21.86 -13.78
N ASP A 156 2.05 -22.63 -12.90
CA ASP A 156 2.07 -22.39 -11.46
C ASP A 156 3.47 -22.49 -10.84
N ASP A 157 4.29 -23.41 -11.37
CA ASP A 157 5.65 -23.70 -10.92
C ASP A 157 6.74 -22.93 -11.69
N GLU A 158 6.35 -22.12 -12.68
CA GLU A 158 7.30 -21.44 -13.55
C GLU A 158 7.83 -20.15 -12.90
N ALA A 159 9.10 -20.14 -12.48
CA ALA A 159 9.79 -18.94 -11.98
C ALA A 159 10.29 -18.03 -13.11
N VAL A 160 10.22 -16.70 -12.92
CA VAL A 160 10.88 -15.75 -13.85
C VAL A 160 12.38 -15.80 -13.58
N PRO A 161 13.24 -16.09 -14.57
CA PRO A 161 14.67 -15.87 -14.38
C PRO A 161 14.88 -14.38 -14.10
N ALA A 162 15.39 -14.07 -12.91
CA ALA A 162 15.64 -12.70 -12.48
C ALA A 162 16.31 -11.92 -13.63
N ARG A 163 15.78 -10.73 -13.94
CA ARG A 163 16.34 -9.85 -14.97
C ARG A 163 17.85 -9.76 -14.73
N GLN A 164 18.64 -10.40 -15.60
CA GLN A 164 20.09 -10.30 -15.55
C GLN A 164 20.42 -8.82 -15.67
N GLU A 165 21.03 -8.26 -14.63
CA GLU A 165 21.60 -6.93 -14.67
C GLU A 165 22.49 -6.84 -15.93
N ARG A 166 22.33 -5.77 -16.70
CA ARG A 166 23.26 -5.47 -17.78
C ARG A 166 24.64 -5.42 -17.14
N GLY A 167 25.49 -6.38 -17.51
CA GLY A 167 26.81 -6.53 -16.93
C GLY A 167 27.54 -5.20 -16.87
N SER A 168 27.99 -4.85 -15.67
CA SER A 168 29.05 -3.86 -15.49
C SER A 168 30.21 -4.25 -16.40
N ALA A 169 30.50 -3.40 -17.37
CA ALA A 169 31.73 -3.50 -18.16
C ALA A 169 32.94 -3.52 -17.20
N PRO A 170 33.97 -4.33 -17.46
CA PRO A 170 35.17 -4.32 -16.65
C PRO A 170 35.87 -2.98 -16.84
N THR A 171 35.93 -2.17 -15.79
CA THR A 171 36.76 -0.98 -15.74
C THR A 171 38.20 -1.44 -15.88
N GLY A 172 38.77 -1.18 -17.07
CA GLY A 172 40.17 -1.45 -17.39
C GLY A 172 41.09 -0.81 -16.35
N GLY A 173 42.12 -1.58 -15.99
CA GLY A 173 43.12 -1.17 -15.02
C GLY A 173 43.85 0.09 -15.43
N LEU A 174 44.03 0.98 -14.46
CA LEU A 174 45.09 1.98 -14.50
C LEU A 174 46.37 1.31 -14.01
N GLY A 175 47.25 0.99 -14.95
CA GLY A 175 48.65 0.70 -14.67
C GLY A 175 49.44 2.00 -14.62
N LEU A 176 50.21 2.11 -13.53
CA LEU A 176 51.38 2.97 -13.26
C LEU A 176 51.19 4.49 -13.27
#